data_AF-A0AA48I0L8-F1
#
_entry.id   AF-A0AA48I0L8-F1
#
_cell.length_a   1.000
_cell.length_b   1.000
_cell.length_c   1.000
_cell.angle_alpha   90.00
_cell.angle_beta   90.00
_cell.angle_gamma   90.00
#
_symmetry.space_group_name_H-M   'P 1'
#
loop_
_entity.id
_entity.type
_entity.pdbx_description
1 polymer ?
#
loop_
_entity_poly.entity_id
_entity_poly.type
_entity_poly.pdbx_seq_one_letter_code
_entity_poly.pdbx_strand_id
1 'polypeptide(L)'
;MANKGGPANSHPIRAQTTTTAVNNSRSNGLPDVSQARSALNQQIRNFGGAKNVNPLPDVSNSRAALSKQIKAFGGAQSGKLQAPLPQQRYMVSPHDDVNNMMNNLRGFGDSAQLQNEMNQHKAMMGQKVSPGNIPMVRPVFKDEAQRSAFNKMANERLSKLGPQDKLKGAEARNNFNTYTQMASWSTQDNAMMNFSGVDKRRSHPIVYVQGHGAAGDTNIYSDANEKASANAVGRMLNKMDLPKVSQIRANSCFSGTATNLDKSGADLMQKFQDNTLDQMGGQRSETFAGALSNDLNNPSYKARYDANKAEVDKLMKRPLGAFGQLKAAIDPNNLTTARKAAIDSVDKPRHNRVVGYMGPTSQGVETVTKRTNPLDKGAQTWDMHQGVSLKGQYVLRSQAANKGPSVPGKK
;
A
#
# COMPACT_ATOMS: atom_id res chain seq x y z
N MET A 1 13.03 46.09 -46.81
CA MET A 1 14.19 46.69 -46.12
C MET A 1 15.11 45.58 -45.67
N ALA A 2 16.20 45.38 -46.41
CA ALA A 2 17.21 44.37 -46.12
C ALA A 2 18.27 44.97 -45.20
N ASN A 3 18.73 44.22 -44.20
CA ASN A 3 19.99 44.54 -43.55
C ASN A 3 20.88 43.29 -43.53
N LYS A 4 22.01 43.42 -44.21
CA LYS A 4 23.10 42.45 -44.36
C LYS A 4 24.29 42.93 -43.53
N GLY A 5 25.10 41.99 -43.07
CA GLY A 5 26.47 42.21 -42.60
C GLY A 5 26.58 42.03 -41.09
N GLY A 6 27.47 41.21 -40.54
CA GLY A 6 28.58 40.43 -41.07
C GLY A 6 29.34 39.83 -39.87
N PRO A 7 30.21 38.82 -40.09
CA PRO A 7 30.69 37.91 -39.04
C PRO A 7 32.12 38.22 -38.58
N ALA A 8 32.48 37.73 -37.38
CA ALA A 8 33.80 37.13 -37.02
C ALA A 8 34.03 37.13 -35.50
N ASN A 9 34.19 35.96 -34.87
CA ASN A 9 35.50 35.55 -34.35
C ASN A 9 35.41 34.19 -33.64
N SER A 10 36.08 33.22 -34.26
CA SER A 10 36.40 31.89 -33.78
C SER A 10 37.71 31.92 -32.99
N HIS A 11 37.75 31.34 -31.80
CA HIS A 11 38.99 30.81 -31.21
C HIS A 11 38.78 29.38 -30.69
N PRO A 12 39.71 28.45 -31.00
CA PRO A 12 39.64 27.06 -30.58
C PRO A 12 40.32 26.86 -29.23
N ILE A 13 39.66 26.17 -28.29
CA ILE A 13 40.35 25.65 -27.11
C ILE A 13 40.78 24.21 -27.42
N ARG A 14 42.09 24.07 -27.66
CA ARG A 14 42.79 22.80 -27.89
C ARG A 14 43.15 22.16 -26.54
N ALA A 15 43.02 20.84 -26.52
CA ALA A 15 43.30 19.95 -25.40
C ALA A 15 44.75 20.03 -24.87
N GLN A 16 44.90 19.84 -23.56
CA GLN A 16 46.13 19.34 -22.95
C GLN A 16 45.85 18.00 -22.28
N THR A 17 46.28 16.94 -22.95
CA THR A 17 46.58 15.62 -22.38
C THR A 17 47.84 15.73 -21.53
N THR A 18 47.73 15.49 -20.22
CA THR A 18 48.86 15.15 -19.36
C THR A 18 48.71 13.70 -18.92
N THR A 19 49.57 12.86 -19.50
CA THR A 19 49.78 11.47 -19.12
C THR A 19 50.73 11.49 -17.91
N THR A 20 50.27 11.03 -16.75
CA THR A 20 51.15 10.65 -15.64
C THR A 20 50.82 9.23 -15.25
N ALA A 21 51.64 8.30 -15.71
CA ALA A 21 51.64 6.93 -15.25
C ALA A 21 52.19 6.88 -13.82
N VAL A 22 51.34 6.52 -12.86
CA VAL A 22 51.79 6.09 -11.52
C VAL A 22 51.37 4.64 -11.36
N ASN A 23 52.36 3.76 -11.39
CA ASN A 23 52.24 2.36 -10.97
C ASN A 23 51.80 2.30 -9.51
N ASN A 24 50.60 1.78 -9.26
CA ASN A 24 50.16 1.39 -7.92
C ASN A 24 49.73 -0.08 -7.94
N SER A 25 50.73 -0.95 -7.83
CA SER A 25 50.56 -2.34 -7.39
C SER A 25 50.80 -2.38 -5.88
N ARG A 26 49.73 -2.43 -5.09
CA ARG A 26 49.72 -3.03 -3.75
C ARG A 26 48.28 -3.24 -3.24
N SER A 27 48.07 -4.41 -2.69
CA SER A 27 46.83 -5.06 -2.27
C SER A 27 45.98 -4.27 -1.27
N ASN A 28 44.71 -4.05 -1.59
CA ASN A 28 43.69 -3.69 -0.60
C ASN A 28 43.14 -4.97 0.05
N GLY A 29 43.73 -5.35 1.18
CA GLY A 29 43.09 -6.26 2.13
C GLY A 29 42.01 -5.50 2.91
N LEU A 30 40.84 -6.11 3.06
CA LEU A 30 39.78 -5.63 3.97
C LEU A 30 40.36 -5.50 5.40
N PRO A 31 40.00 -4.45 6.17
CA PRO A 31 40.44 -4.34 7.55
C PRO A 31 39.87 -5.51 8.37
N ASP A 32 40.75 -6.17 9.12
CA ASP A 32 40.42 -7.23 10.05
C ASP A 32 39.37 -6.72 11.06
N VAL A 33 38.28 -7.47 11.20
CA VAL A 33 37.18 -7.23 12.14
C VAL A 33 37.70 -7.08 13.59
N SER A 34 38.86 -7.66 13.91
CA SER A 34 39.53 -7.50 15.20
C SER A 34 39.97 -6.05 15.48
N GLN A 35 40.41 -5.31 14.45
CA GLN A 35 40.88 -3.92 14.59
C GLN A 35 39.71 -2.94 14.76
N ALA A 36 38.61 -3.14 14.03
CA ALA A 36 37.39 -2.34 14.19
C ALA A 36 36.77 -2.51 15.59
N ARG A 37 36.80 -3.75 16.12
CA ARG A 37 36.30 -4.06 17.47
C ARG A 37 37.19 -3.49 18.57
N SER A 38 38.50 -3.41 18.33
CA SER A 38 39.46 -2.80 19.25
C SER A 38 39.30 -1.27 19.32
N ALA A 39 39.07 -0.62 18.18
CA ALA A 39 38.78 0.82 18.10
C ALA A 39 37.47 1.20 18.82
N LEU A 40 36.41 0.39 18.66
CA LEU A 40 35.13 0.60 19.35
C LEU A 40 35.26 0.44 20.87
N ASN A 41 35.99 -0.58 21.33
CA ASN A 41 36.24 -0.79 22.76
C ASN A 41 37.16 0.27 23.39
N GLN A 42 37.98 0.94 22.59
CA GLN A 42 38.80 2.07 23.03
C GLN A 42 37.95 3.36 23.12
N GLN A 43 37.03 3.58 22.18
CA GLN A 43 36.03 4.66 22.27
C GLN A 43 35.11 4.51 23.48
N ILE A 44 34.60 3.31 23.76
CA ILE A 44 33.72 3.07 24.93
C ILE A 44 34.46 3.33 26.25
N ARG A 45 35.75 2.97 26.34
CA ARG A 45 36.57 3.26 27.54
C ARG A 45 36.86 4.75 27.71
N ASN A 46 37.03 5.49 26.62
CA ASN A 46 37.26 6.94 26.66
C ASN A 46 35.99 7.74 27.06
N PHE A 47 34.80 7.15 26.96
CA PHE A 47 33.55 7.77 27.43
C PHE A 47 33.23 7.52 28.92
N GLY A 48 34.02 6.71 29.63
CA GLY A 48 33.77 6.33 31.03
C GLY A 48 34.20 7.34 32.10
N GLY A 49 34.57 8.57 31.73
CA GLY A 49 35.16 9.55 32.65
C GLY A 49 34.21 10.58 33.30
N ALA A 50 32.91 10.60 32.95
CA ALA A 50 31.99 11.61 33.44
C ALA A 50 31.10 11.08 34.59
N LYS A 51 31.45 11.43 35.84
CA LYS A 51 30.61 11.27 37.02
C LYS A 51 29.41 12.23 36.95
N ASN A 52 28.32 11.81 36.30
CA ASN A 52 26.92 12.16 36.60
C ASN A 52 26.05 11.68 35.44
N VAL A 53 25.54 10.45 35.53
CA VAL A 53 24.47 9.98 34.65
C VAL A 53 23.37 9.44 35.55
N ASN A 54 22.17 10.01 35.42
CA ASN A 54 20.96 9.52 36.08
C ASN A 54 20.84 8.00 35.86
N PRO A 55 20.48 7.22 36.91
CA PRO A 55 20.30 5.79 36.74
C PRO A 55 19.23 5.55 35.68
N LEU A 56 19.56 4.72 34.67
CA LEU A 56 18.61 4.22 33.69
C LEU A 56 17.42 3.59 34.45
N PRO A 57 16.18 3.92 34.10
CA PRO A 57 15.01 3.42 34.81
C PRO A 57 15.01 1.89 34.77
N ASP A 58 14.85 1.28 35.95
CA ASP A 58 14.84 -0.15 36.16
C ASP A 58 13.79 -0.82 35.25
N VAL A 59 14.30 -1.51 34.22
CA VAL A 59 13.53 -2.15 33.15
C VAL A 59 12.60 -3.25 33.70
N SER A 60 12.88 -3.76 34.90
CA SER A 60 12.06 -4.78 35.57
C SER A 60 10.72 -4.22 36.04
N ASN A 61 10.70 -2.98 36.56
CA ASN A 61 9.48 -2.30 37.00
C ASN A 61 8.57 -1.93 35.84
N SER A 62 9.15 -1.58 34.68
CA SER A 62 8.41 -1.28 33.45
C SER A 62 7.67 -2.50 32.88
N ARG A 63 8.28 -3.69 32.93
CA ARG A 63 7.61 -4.95 32.53
C ARG A 63 6.50 -5.35 33.49
N ALA A 64 6.71 -5.19 34.79
CA ALA A 64 5.69 -5.47 35.79
C ALA A 64 4.48 -4.52 35.65
N ALA A 65 4.73 -3.23 35.41
CA ALA A 65 3.69 -2.23 35.15
C ALA A 65 2.90 -2.52 33.86
N LEU A 66 3.59 -2.88 32.77
CA LEU A 66 2.94 -3.24 31.50
C LEU A 66 2.09 -4.51 31.63
N SER A 67 2.61 -5.53 32.32
CA SER A 67 1.87 -6.78 32.61
C SER A 67 0.64 -6.52 33.48
N LYS A 68 0.73 -5.61 34.46
CA LYS A 68 -0.39 -5.22 35.31
C LYS A 68 -1.45 -4.42 34.54
N GLN A 69 -1.05 -3.55 33.61
CA GLN A 69 -1.96 -2.85 32.69
C GLN A 69 -2.66 -3.82 31.72
N ILE A 70 -1.94 -4.79 31.15
CA ILE A 70 -2.52 -5.81 30.27
C ILE A 70 -3.54 -6.68 31.04
N LYS A 71 -3.22 -7.07 32.28
CA LYS A 71 -4.14 -7.82 33.15
C LYS A 71 -5.36 -6.99 33.55
N ALA A 72 -5.19 -5.69 33.83
CA ALA A 72 -6.30 -4.78 34.13
C ALA A 72 -7.23 -4.60 32.92
N PHE A 73 -6.69 -4.54 31.70
CA PHE A 73 -7.47 -4.53 30.46
C PHE A 73 -8.24 -5.85 30.23
N GLY A 74 -7.61 -6.99 30.52
CA GLY A 74 -8.22 -8.31 30.33
C GLY A 74 -9.31 -8.68 31.35
N GLY A 75 -9.22 -8.17 32.59
CA GLY A 75 -10.10 -8.58 33.69
C GLY A 75 -11.38 -7.77 33.87
N ALA A 76 -11.37 -6.45 33.58
CA ALA A 76 -12.49 -5.56 33.92
C ALA A 76 -13.38 -5.17 32.72
N GLN A 77 -12.97 -5.42 31.48
CA GLN A 77 -13.69 -5.01 30.27
C GLN A 77 -13.91 -6.10 29.21
N SER A 78 -13.38 -7.31 29.40
CA SER A 78 -13.50 -8.40 28.41
C SER A 78 -14.93 -8.83 28.11
N GLY A 79 -15.89 -8.60 29.02
CA GLY A 79 -17.32 -8.79 28.79
C GLY A 79 -18.06 -7.61 28.13
N LYS A 80 -17.39 -6.46 27.93
CA LYS A 80 -17.96 -5.23 27.34
C LYS A 80 -17.28 -4.76 26.05
N LEU A 81 -16.19 -5.40 25.64
CA LEU A 81 -15.59 -5.14 24.33
C LEU A 81 -16.52 -5.73 23.26
N GLN A 82 -17.33 -4.85 22.66
CA GLN A 82 -18.11 -5.21 21.48
C GLN A 82 -17.16 -5.83 20.44
N ALA A 83 -17.61 -6.91 19.81
CA ALA A 83 -16.86 -7.52 18.72
C ALA A 83 -16.48 -6.42 17.71
N PRO A 84 -15.22 -6.39 17.24
CA PRO A 84 -14.81 -5.41 16.25
C PRO A 84 -15.77 -5.50 15.06
N LEU A 85 -16.39 -4.37 14.71
CA LEU A 85 -17.29 -4.31 13.57
C LEU A 85 -16.55 -4.70 12.29
N PRO A 86 -17.26 -5.24 11.28
CA PRO A 86 -16.65 -5.56 10.01
C PRO A 86 -15.93 -4.33 9.44
N GLN A 87 -14.68 -4.54 9.02
CA GLN A 87 -13.87 -3.49 8.44
C GLN A 87 -14.48 -3.00 7.11
N GLN A 88 -14.66 -1.69 6.97
CA GLN A 88 -15.17 -1.08 5.75
C GLN A 88 -14.10 -1.14 4.64
N ARG A 89 -14.46 -1.66 3.47
CA ARG A 89 -13.55 -1.90 2.34
C ARG A 89 -14.14 -1.35 1.05
N TYR A 90 -13.35 -0.53 0.36
CA TYR A 90 -13.75 0.15 -0.86
C TYR A 90 -12.72 0.00 -1.96
N MET A 91 -13.14 -0.01 -3.22
CA MET A 91 -12.25 0.04 -4.37
C MET A 91 -12.56 1.24 -5.24
N VAL A 92 -11.52 1.93 -5.70
CA VAL A 92 -11.59 3.00 -6.69
C VAL A 92 -10.67 2.70 -7.86
N SER A 93 -11.04 3.13 -9.05
CA SER A 93 -10.15 3.20 -10.21
C SER A 93 -10.08 4.65 -10.68
N PRO A 94 -8.88 5.20 -10.97
CA PRO A 94 -8.77 6.52 -11.58
C PRO A 94 -9.05 6.51 -13.09
N HIS A 95 -9.18 5.33 -13.70
CA HIS A 95 -9.33 5.13 -15.14
C HIS A 95 -10.81 5.08 -15.56
N ASP A 96 -11.13 5.51 -16.77
CA ASP A 96 -12.45 5.36 -17.39
C ASP A 96 -12.73 3.90 -17.75
N ASP A 97 -11.72 3.15 -18.18
CA ASP A 97 -11.80 1.71 -18.32
C ASP A 97 -12.14 1.01 -17.00
N VAL A 98 -13.28 0.31 -17.01
CA VAL A 98 -13.84 -0.39 -15.85
C VAL A 98 -13.48 -1.87 -15.79
N ASN A 99 -12.87 -2.43 -16.84
CA ASN A 99 -12.63 -3.88 -16.93
C ASN A 99 -11.72 -4.37 -15.80
N ASN A 100 -10.60 -3.69 -15.56
CA ASN A 100 -9.70 -4.05 -14.47
C ASN A 100 -10.42 -3.92 -13.10
N MET A 101 -11.16 -2.84 -12.85
CA MET A 101 -11.93 -2.68 -11.61
C MET A 101 -12.96 -3.79 -11.41
N MET A 102 -13.71 -4.15 -12.45
CA MET A 102 -14.68 -5.25 -12.47
C MET A 102 -14.04 -6.58 -12.09
N ASN A 103 -12.93 -6.94 -12.73
CA ASN A 103 -12.27 -8.22 -12.53
C ASN A 103 -11.70 -8.37 -11.12
N ASN A 104 -11.14 -7.30 -10.53
CA ASN A 104 -10.69 -7.36 -9.14
C ASN A 104 -11.83 -7.45 -8.15
N LEU A 105 -12.86 -6.64 -8.32
CA LEU A 105 -14.03 -6.68 -7.45
C LEU A 105 -14.68 -8.06 -7.47
N ARG A 106 -14.71 -8.71 -8.65
CA ARG A 106 -15.11 -10.10 -8.78
C ARG A 106 -14.21 -11.02 -7.94
N GLY A 107 -12.89 -10.96 -8.13
CA GLY A 107 -11.95 -11.79 -7.37
C GLY A 107 -12.04 -11.61 -5.84
N PHE A 108 -12.22 -10.37 -5.36
CA PHE A 108 -12.48 -10.08 -3.95
C PHE A 108 -13.84 -10.62 -3.49
N GLY A 109 -14.85 -10.54 -4.35
CA GLY A 109 -16.19 -11.06 -4.11
C GLY A 109 -16.21 -12.57 -3.90
N ASP A 110 -15.63 -13.29 -4.85
CA ASP A 110 -15.56 -14.74 -4.84
C ASP A 110 -14.75 -15.25 -3.64
N SER A 111 -13.64 -14.58 -3.31
CA SER A 111 -12.83 -14.88 -2.12
C SER A 111 -13.60 -14.64 -0.81
N ALA A 112 -14.39 -13.57 -0.73
CA ALA A 112 -15.20 -13.27 0.45
C ALA A 112 -16.30 -14.32 0.64
N GLN A 113 -16.98 -14.72 -0.43
CA GLN A 113 -18.02 -15.75 -0.39
C GLN A 113 -17.45 -17.11 0.03
N LEU A 114 -16.35 -17.55 -0.59
CA LEU A 114 -15.69 -18.81 -0.25
C LEU A 114 -15.28 -18.84 1.23
N GLN A 115 -14.69 -17.75 1.75
CA GLN A 115 -14.31 -17.68 3.15
C GLN A 115 -15.52 -17.75 4.09
N ASN A 116 -16.65 -17.16 3.69
CA ASN A 116 -17.89 -17.20 4.46
C ASN A 116 -18.49 -18.62 4.48
N GLU A 117 -18.49 -19.32 3.34
CA GLU A 117 -18.89 -20.73 3.26
C GLU A 117 -18.00 -21.63 4.13
N MET A 118 -16.68 -21.43 4.08
CA MET A 118 -15.74 -22.14 4.95
C MET A 118 -16.01 -21.88 6.42
N ASN A 119 -16.34 -20.64 6.79
CA ASN A 119 -16.69 -20.30 8.17
C ASN A 119 -18.00 -20.99 8.59
N GLN A 120 -19.02 -21.00 7.73
CA GLN A 120 -20.27 -21.72 8.00
C GLN A 120 -20.05 -23.22 8.20
N HIS A 121 -19.26 -23.85 7.32
CA HIS A 121 -18.95 -25.28 7.43
C HIS A 121 -18.18 -25.60 8.73
N LYS A 122 -17.19 -24.77 9.09
CA LYS A 122 -16.47 -24.90 10.37
C LYS A 122 -17.40 -24.77 11.57
N ALA A 123 -18.34 -23.82 11.55
CA ALA A 123 -19.33 -23.66 12.61
C ALA A 123 -20.20 -24.91 12.74
N MET A 124 -20.66 -25.49 11.63
CA MET A 124 -21.46 -26.74 11.63
C MET A 124 -20.68 -27.93 12.20
N MET A 125 -19.35 -27.96 12.05
CA MET A 125 -18.48 -28.97 12.64
C MET A 125 -18.05 -28.68 14.09
N GLY A 126 -18.59 -27.62 14.72
CA GLY A 126 -18.17 -27.21 16.07
C GLY A 126 -16.73 -26.65 16.14
N GLN A 127 -16.13 -26.31 15.00
CA GLN A 127 -14.79 -25.72 14.95
C GLN A 127 -14.85 -24.22 15.22
N LYS A 128 -13.77 -23.69 15.81
CA LYS A 128 -13.62 -22.25 16.04
C LYS A 128 -13.58 -21.51 14.70
N VAL A 129 -14.56 -20.63 14.49
CA VAL A 129 -14.62 -19.74 13.33
C VAL A 129 -13.96 -18.40 13.61
N SER A 130 -13.41 -17.78 12.57
CA SER A 130 -13.07 -16.36 12.63
C SER A 130 -14.36 -15.56 12.84
N PRO A 131 -14.34 -14.50 13.68
CA PRO A 131 -15.53 -13.71 13.92
C PRO A 131 -15.95 -12.95 12.65
N GLY A 132 -17.19 -13.20 12.21
CA GLY A 132 -17.89 -12.42 11.19
C GLY A 132 -17.71 -12.91 9.75
N ASN A 133 -18.70 -12.57 8.91
CA ASN A 133 -18.58 -12.68 7.47
C ASN A 133 -17.63 -11.59 6.95
N ILE A 134 -16.77 -11.94 6.00
CA ILE A 134 -15.96 -10.97 5.28
C ILE A 134 -16.88 -10.24 4.29
N PRO A 135 -17.04 -8.90 4.41
CA PRO A 135 -17.82 -8.15 3.44
C PRO A 135 -17.06 -8.08 2.11
N MET A 136 -17.82 -8.12 1.01
CA MET A 136 -17.28 -7.79 -0.31
C MET A 136 -16.77 -6.33 -0.33
N VAL A 137 -15.79 -6.07 -1.20
CA VAL A 137 -15.26 -4.72 -1.41
C VAL A 137 -16.26 -3.91 -2.23
N ARG A 138 -16.69 -2.74 -1.75
CA ARG A 138 -17.68 -1.90 -2.45
C ARG A 138 -16.98 -0.96 -3.46
N PRO A 139 -17.42 -0.88 -4.73
CA PRO A 139 -16.90 0.12 -5.66
C PRO A 139 -17.28 1.54 -5.22
N VAL A 140 -16.38 2.49 -5.47
CA VAL A 140 -16.67 3.92 -5.41
C VAL A 140 -16.26 4.53 -6.74
N PHE A 141 -17.21 5.16 -7.42
CA PHE A 141 -17.04 5.65 -8.79
C PHE A 141 -16.56 7.10 -8.79
N LYS A 142 -15.57 7.41 -9.63
CA LYS A 142 -15.01 8.77 -9.73
C LYS A 142 -15.99 9.76 -10.37
N ASP A 143 -16.87 9.25 -11.24
CA ASP A 143 -17.91 10.00 -11.95
C ASP A 143 -19.01 9.07 -12.51
N GLU A 144 -20.05 9.69 -13.06
CA GLU A 144 -21.24 9.04 -13.58
C GLU A 144 -20.97 8.19 -14.82
N ALA A 145 -19.98 8.56 -15.64
CA ALA A 145 -19.60 7.80 -16.83
C ALA A 145 -18.99 6.46 -16.43
N GLN A 146 -18.07 6.46 -15.46
CA GLN A 146 -17.48 5.26 -14.90
C GLN A 146 -18.54 4.36 -14.23
N ARG A 147 -19.46 4.94 -13.43
CA ARG A 147 -20.59 4.20 -12.83
C ARG A 147 -21.43 3.52 -13.89
N SER A 148 -21.84 4.25 -14.91
CA SER A 148 -22.71 3.76 -15.99
C SER A 148 -22.03 2.63 -16.79
N ALA A 149 -20.77 2.81 -17.17
CA ALA A 149 -19.99 1.79 -17.86
C ALA A 149 -19.83 0.51 -17.01
N PHE A 150 -19.56 0.68 -15.71
CA PHE A 150 -19.45 -0.45 -14.78
C PHE A 150 -20.78 -1.19 -14.63
N ASN A 151 -21.90 -0.48 -14.46
CA ASN A 151 -23.22 -1.09 -14.34
C ASN A 151 -23.61 -1.88 -15.60
N LYS A 152 -23.36 -1.30 -16.78
CA LYS A 152 -23.56 -1.98 -18.07
C LYS A 152 -22.76 -3.27 -18.13
N MET A 153 -21.47 -3.22 -17.83
CA MET A 153 -20.60 -4.41 -17.84
C MET A 153 -21.02 -5.46 -16.80
N ALA A 154 -21.45 -5.06 -15.59
CA ALA A 154 -21.95 -6.00 -14.57
C ALA A 154 -23.19 -6.75 -15.06
N ASN A 155 -24.15 -6.04 -15.68
CA ASN A 155 -25.35 -6.64 -16.24
C ASN A 155 -25.05 -7.55 -17.45
N GLU A 156 -24.10 -7.17 -18.31
CA GLU A 156 -23.64 -8.02 -19.42
C GLU A 156 -22.96 -9.31 -18.93
N ARG A 157 -22.19 -9.26 -17.84
CA ARG A 157 -21.58 -10.46 -17.24
C ARG A 157 -22.65 -11.33 -16.57
N LEU A 158 -23.62 -10.72 -15.90
CA LEU A 158 -24.73 -11.43 -15.26
C LEU A 158 -25.62 -12.15 -16.28
N SER A 159 -25.97 -11.49 -17.38
CA SER A 159 -26.82 -12.08 -18.43
C SER A 159 -26.15 -13.29 -19.11
N LYS A 160 -24.82 -13.27 -19.27
CA LYS A 160 -24.04 -14.39 -19.81
C LYS A 160 -24.01 -15.63 -18.91
N LEU A 161 -24.19 -15.48 -17.59
CA LEU A 161 -24.29 -16.62 -16.67
C LEU A 161 -25.64 -17.33 -16.79
N GLY A 162 -26.69 -16.60 -17.19
CA GLY A 162 -28.05 -17.10 -17.26
C GLY A 162 -28.78 -17.12 -15.91
N PRO A 163 -29.99 -17.71 -15.86
CA PRO A 163 -30.81 -17.75 -14.65
C PRO A 163 -30.14 -18.52 -13.51
N GLN A 164 -30.29 -18.02 -12.28
CA GLN A 164 -29.63 -18.56 -11.08
C GLN A 164 -29.97 -20.04 -10.84
N ASP A 165 -31.23 -20.43 -11.07
CA ASP A 165 -31.75 -21.79 -10.92
C ASP A 165 -31.12 -22.80 -11.89
N LYS A 166 -30.52 -22.32 -12.98
CA LYS A 166 -29.87 -23.14 -14.01
C LYS A 166 -28.35 -23.26 -13.82
N LEU A 167 -27.77 -22.53 -12.86
CA LEU A 167 -26.33 -22.54 -12.61
C LEU A 167 -25.90 -23.84 -11.93
N LYS A 168 -24.88 -24.49 -12.50
CA LYS A 168 -24.27 -25.71 -11.94
C LYS A 168 -22.92 -25.36 -11.30
N GLY A 169 -22.71 -25.84 -10.08
CA GLY A 169 -21.45 -25.66 -9.34
C GLY A 169 -21.41 -24.42 -8.44
N ALA A 170 -20.52 -24.44 -7.45
CA ALA A 170 -20.34 -23.33 -6.51
C ALA A 170 -19.77 -22.08 -7.22
N GLU A 171 -18.81 -22.25 -8.13
CA GLU A 171 -18.18 -21.14 -8.83
C GLU A 171 -19.18 -20.31 -9.65
N ALA A 172 -20.05 -20.95 -10.44
CA ALA A 172 -21.04 -20.26 -11.24
C ALA A 172 -22.04 -19.47 -10.37
N ARG A 173 -22.48 -20.06 -9.26
CA ARG A 173 -23.35 -19.40 -8.28
C ARG A 173 -22.65 -18.22 -7.59
N ASN A 174 -21.37 -18.37 -7.26
CA ASN A 174 -20.60 -17.31 -6.61
C ASN A 174 -20.38 -16.13 -7.56
N ASN A 175 -20.00 -16.41 -8.81
CA ASN A 175 -19.93 -15.39 -9.86
C ASN A 175 -21.28 -14.66 -10.03
N PHE A 176 -22.40 -15.39 -10.06
CA PHE A 176 -23.73 -14.80 -10.19
C PHE A 176 -24.06 -13.88 -9.00
N ASN A 177 -23.82 -14.32 -7.77
CA ASN A 177 -24.03 -13.53 -6.57
C ASN A 177 -23.15 -12.28 -6.56
N THR A 178 -21.88 -12.44 -6.95
CA THR A 178 -20.89 -11.35 -7.03
C THR A 178 -21.33 -10.29 -8.05
N TYR A 179 -21.66 -10.68 -9.28
CA TYR A 179 -22.11 -9.72 -10.30
C TYR A 179 -23.47 -9.11 -9.97
N THR A 180 -24.39 -9.85 -9.35
CA THR A 180 -25.67 -9.30 -8.85
C THR A 180 -25.42 -8.18 -7.83
N GLN A 181 -24.52 -8.41 -6.88
CA GLN A 181 -24.16 -7.39 -5.89
C GLN A 181 -23.49 -6.17 -6.52
N MET A 182 -22.60 -6.39 -7.50
CA MET A 182 -21.91 -5.32 -8.23
C MET A 182 -22.87 -4.49 -9.10
N ALA A 183 -23.83 -5.14 -9.78
CA ALA A 183 -24.90 -4.47 -10.51
C ALA A 183 -25.77 -3.62 -9.57
N SER A 184 -26.17 -4.20 -8.43
CA SER A 184 -26.93 -3.48 -7.39
C SER A 184 -26.19 -2.26 -6.84
N TRP A 185 -24.88 -2.36 -6.59
CA TRP A 185 -24.06 -1.25 -6.10
C TRP A 185 -23.72 -0.20 -7.14
N SER A 186 -24.07 -0.42 -8.40
CA SER A 186 -23.78 0.51 -9.48
C SER A 186 -25.03 1.16 -10.06
N THR A 187 -26.21 0.93 -9.48
CA THR A 187 -27.43 1.69 -9.83
C THR A 187 -27.34 3.13 -9.35
N GLN A 188 -28.11 4.03 -9.96
CA GLN A 188 -28.10 5.46 -9.61
C GLN A 188 -28.41 5.72 -8.12
N ASP A 189 -29.33 4.95 -7.54
CA ASP A 189 -29.79 5.15 -6.16
C ASP A 189 -28.89 4.50 -5.10
N ASN A 190 -27.96 3.63 -5.51
CA ASN A 190 -27.11 2.86 -4.59
C ASN A 190 -25.61 3.00 -4.89
N ALA A 191 -25.24 3.69 -5.97
CA ALA A 191 -23.86 3.96 -6.30
C ALA A 191 -23.21 4.87 -5.25
N MET A 192 -21.99 4.49 -4.86
CA MET A 192 -21.17 5.33 -4.02
C MET A 192 -20.26 6.16 -4.92
N MET A 193 -20.41 7.48 -4.90
CA MET A 193 -19.63 8.41 -5.74
C MET A 193 -18.50 9.09 -4.96
N ASN A 194 -18.54 9.00 -3.63
CA ASN A 194 -17.57 9.61 -2.71
C ASN A 194 -17.64 8.89 -1.36
N PHE A 195 -16.74 9.26 -0.44
CA PHE A 195 -16.60 8.68 0.89
C PHE A 195 -17.31 9.46 2.00
N SER A 196 -18.19 10.42 1.67
CA SER A 196 -18.86 11.27 2.68
C SER A 196 -19.72 10.47 3.66
N GLY A 197 -20.33 9.37 3.20
CA GLY A 197 -21.14 8.46 4.02
C GLY A 197 -20.36 7.38 4.78
N VAL A 198 -19.03 7.33 4.69
CA VAL A 198 -18.22 6.34 5.42
C VAL A 198 -18.24 6.65 6.91
N ASP A 199 -18.45 5.64 7.76
CA ASP A 199 -18.39 5.84 9.21
C ASP A 199 -16.94 6.07 9.66
N LYS A 200 -16.61 7.34 9.92
CA LYS A 200 -15.28 7.81 10.36
C LYS A 200 -14.99 7.48 11.83
N ARG A 201 -15.98 7.01 12.61
CA ARG A 201 -15.84 6.78 14.08
C ARG A 201 -15.36 5.38 14.44
N ARG A 202 -15.55 4.39 13.57
CA ARG A 202 -15.59 2.97 13.99
C ARG A 202 -14.47 2.08 13.43
N SER A 203 -13.78 2.53 12.38
CA SER A 203 -12.49 2.00 11.90
C SER A 203 -12.03 2.85 10.72
N HIS A 204 -10.72 2.97 10.52
CA HIS A 204 -10.20 3.60 9.31
C HIS A 204 -10.55 2.72 8.11
N PRO A 205 -11.22 3.25 7.07
CA PRO A 205 -11.59 2.45 5.92
C PRO A 205 -10.34 1.95 5.20
N ILE A 206 -10.43 0.76 4.61
CA ILE A 206 -9.45 0.30 3.62
C ILE A 206 -9.95 0.71 2.24
N VAL A 207 -9.12 1.46 1.51
CA VAL A 207 -9.39 1.87 0.13
C VAL A 207 -8.34 1.25 -0.78
N TYR A 208 -8.79 0.39 -1.70
CA TYR A 208 -7.98 -0.19 -2.76
C TYR A 208 -8.00 0.76 -3.95
N VAL A 209 -6.84 1.24 -4.38
CA VAL A 209 -6.68 1.98 -5.63
C VAL A 209 -6.25 0.98 -6.70
N GLN A 210 -7.06 0.81 -7.74
CA GLN A 210 -6.87 -0.22 -8.75
C GLN A 210 -6.17 0.30 -10.00
N GLY A 211 -5.21 -0.49 -10.50
CA GLY A 211 -4.59 -0.32 -11.81
C GLY A 211 -3.48 -1.35 -12.04
N HIS A 212 -2.75 -1.21 -13.13
CA HIS A 212 -1.47 -1.88 -13.39
C HIS A 212 -0.33 -0.97 -12.98
N GLY A 213 0.69 -1.54 -12.36
CA GLY A 213 1.85 -0.78 -11.91
C GLY A 213 3.13 -1.42 -12.42
N ALA A 214 4.21 -0.66 -12.34
CA ALA A 214 5.55 -1.11 -12.67
C ALA A 214 6.52 -0.62 -11.60
N ALA A 215 7.62 -1.35 -11.44
CA ALA A 215 8.67 -0.95 -10.51
C ALA A 215 9.29 0.39 -10.94
N GLY A 216 9.48 1.30 -9.97
CA GLY A 216 10.05 2.62 -10.22
C GLY A 216 9.12 3.55 -10.98
N ASP A 217 7.84 3.17 -11.14
CA ASP A 217 6.83 4.01 -11.74
C ASP A 217 5.94 4.64 -10.66
N THR A 218 5.75 5.95 -10.76
CA THR A 218 4.84 6.73 -9.92
C THR A 218 3.45 6.86 -10.54
N ASN A 219 3.16 6.07 -11.57
CA ASN A 219 1.89 6.00 -12.27
C ASN A 219 1.30 4.58 -12.20
N ILE A 220 -0.01 4.52 -12.41
CA ILE A 220 -0.73 3.27 -12.69
C ILE A 220 -1.49 3.39 -14.01
N TYR A 221 -1.83 2.23 -14.58
CA TYR A 221 -2.41 2.13 -15.92
C TYR A 221 -3.68 1.26 -15.95
N SER A 222 -4.56 1.51 -16.91
CA SER A 222 -5.70 0.63 -17.22
C SER A 222 -5.36 -0.43 -18.27
N ASP A 223 -6.29 -1.34 -18.57
CA ASP A 223 -6.16 -2.28 -19.69
C ASP A 223 -6.20 -1.56 -21.05
N ALA A 224 -6.77 -0.35 -21.07
CA ALA A 224 -6.82 0.54 -22.23
C ALA A 224 -5.62 1.49 -22.31
N ASN A 225 -4.55 1.26 -21.52
CA ASN A 225 -3.36 2.12 -21.43
C ASN A 225 -3.63 3.56 -20.99
N GLU A 226 -4.75 3.83 -20.31
CA GLU A 226 -4.95 5.12 -19.66
C GLU A 226 -3.96 5.24 -18.51
N LYS A 227 -3.37 6.43 -18.34
CA LYS A 227 -2.34 6.68 -17.33
C LYS A 227 -2.87 7.58 -16.22
N ALA A 228 -2.65 7.19 -14.98
CA ALA A 228 -2.92 8.02 -13.80
C ALA A 228 -1.69 8.12 -12.89
N SER A 229 -1.20 9.34 -12.66
CA SER A 229 -0.12 9.59 -11.71
C SER A 229 -0.60 9.52 -10.26
N ALA A 230 0.29 9.18 -9.33
CA ALA A 230 0.01 9.20 -7.88
C ALA A 230 -0.59 10.53 -7.42
N ASN A 231 -0.11 11.67 -7.92
CA ASN A 231 -0.66 12.99 -7.60
C ASN A 231 -2.08 13.19 -8.16
N ALA A 232 -2.36 12.70 -9.37
CA ALA A 232 -3.71 12.76 -9.92
C ALA A 232 -4.70 11.91 -9.09
N VAL A 233 -4.25 10.72 -8.67
CA VAL A 233 -5.02 9.83 -7.79
C VAL A 233 -5.27 10.45 -6.41
N GLY A 234 -4.25 11.04 -5.78
CA GLY A 234 -4.42 11.67 -4.47
C GLY A 234 -5.38 12.86 -4.51
N ARG A 235 -5.32 13.70 -5.56
CA ARG A 235 -6.33 14.74 -5.81
C ARG A 235 -7.73 14.18 -6.03
N MET A 236 -7.87 13.11 -6.81
CA MET A 236 -9.16 12.44 -7.02
C MET A 236 -9.74 11.93 -5.70
N LEU A 237 -8.95 11.22 -4.90
CA LEU A 237 -9.36 10.73 -3.58
C LEU A 237 -9.78 11.86 -2.63
N ASN A 238 -9.06 12.98 -2.63
CA ASN A 238 -9.42 14.17 -1.85
C ASN A 238 -10.76 14.76 -2.31
N LYS A 239 -10.98 14.88 -3.63
CA LYS A 239 -12.26 15.33 -4.20
C LYS A 239 -13.42 14.39 -3.82
N MET A 240 -13.15 13.11 -3.66
CA MET A 240 -14.10 12.10 -3.21
C MET A 240 -14.31 12.11 -1.68
N ASP A 241 -13.87 13.13 -0.94
CA ASP A 241 -13.95 13.20 0.53
C ASP A 241 -13.33 11.98 1.25
N LEU A 242 -12.20 11.45 0.74
CA LEU A 242 -11.47 10.39 1.43
C LEU A 242 -11.19 10.83 2.88
N PRO A 243 -11.55 10.01 3.90
CA PRO A 243 -11.32 10.38 5.29
C PRO A 243 -9.86 10.69 5.57
N LYS A 244 -9.61 11.68 6.43
CA LYS A 244 -8.26 12.15 6.80
C LYS A 244 -7.37 11.05 7.38
N VAL A 245 -7.97 9.97 7.90
CA VAL A 245 -7.27 8.79 8.38
C VAL A 245 -7.89 7.55 7.74
N SER A 246 -7.19 7.01 6.75
CA SER A 246 -7.57 5.82 5.98
C SER A 246 -6.35 4.93 5.75
N GLN A 247 -6.58 3.64 5.50
CA GLN A 247 -5.56 2.76 4.93
C GLN A 247 -5.78 2.63 3.43
N ILE A 248 -4.83 3.11 2.64
CA ILE A 248 -4.86 3.01 1.19
C ILE A 248 -3.97 1.84 0.78
N ARG A 249 -4.47 0.98 -0.10
CA ARG A 249 -3.73 -0.13 -0.70
C ARG A 249 -3.66 0.12 -2.21
N ALA A 250 -2.46 0.37 -2.72
CA ALA A 250 -2.25 0.53 -4.16
C ALA A 250 -2.27 -0.83 -4.84
N ASN A 251 -3.46 -1.33 -5.18
CA ASN A 251 -3.70 -2.65 -5.75
C ASN A 251 -3.25 -2.72 -7.21
N SER A 252 -1.94 -2.72 -7.42
CA SER A 252 -1.27 -2.79 -8.71
C SER A 252 0.11 -3.42 -8.53
N CYS A 253 0.59 -4.13 -9.55
CA CYS A 253 1.92 -4.75 -9.54
C CYS A 253 3.01 -3.75 -9.17
N PHE A 254 3.98 -4.17 -8.34
CA PHE A 254 5.17 -3.37 -7.98
C PHE A 254 4.90 -1.95 -7.46
N SER A 255 3.68 -1.61 -7.04
CA SER A 255 3.34 -0.27 -6.57
C SER A 255 4.11 0.16 -5.32
N GLY A 256 4.72 -0.80 -4.61
CA GLY A 256 5.56 -0.58 -3.43
C GLY A 256 7.06 -0.67 -3.68
N THR A 257 7.52 -0.85 -4.92
CA THR A 257 8.96 -1.02 -5.21
C THR A 257 9.43 -0.13 -6.35
N ALA A 258 10.63 0.43 -6.19
CA ALA A 258 11.33 1.22 -7.19
C ALA A 258 12.14 0.31 -8.14
N THR A 259 12.42 -0.91 -7.70
CA THR A 259 13.20 -1.92 -8.41
C THR A 259 12.34 -3.13 -8.73
N ASN A 260 12.64 -3.79 -9.85
CA ASN A 260 11.99 -5.03 -10.21
C ASN A 260 12.62 -6.18 -9.38
N LEU A 261 11.80 -6.83 -8.55
CA LEU A 261 12.23 -7.88 -7.64
C LEU A 261 12.17 -9.30 -8.25
N ASP A 262 11.64 -9.45 -9.48
CA ASP A 262 11.43 -10.76 -10.11
C ASP A 262 12.75 -11.51 -10.39
N LYS A 263 13.86 -10.77 -10.49
CA LYS A 263 15.19 -11.33 -10.76
C LYS A 263 15.90 -11.85 -9.50
N SER A 264 15.28 -11.74 -8.33
CA SER A 264 15.92 -11.95 -7.03
C SER A 264 15.56 -13.28 -6.35
N GLY A 265 14.99 -14.25 -7.07
CA GLY A 265 14.24 -15.41 -6.54
C GLY A 265 14.73 -16.09 -5.26
N ALA A 266 16.04 -16.30 -5.06
CA ALA A 266 16.57 -16.89 -3.82
C ALA A 266 16.75 -15.89 -2.66
N ASP A 267 17.04 -14.63 -2.96
CA ASP A 267 17.27 -13.56 -1.99
C ASP A 267 15.93 -12.99 -1.45
N LEU A 268 14.86 -13.04 -2.25
CA LEU A 268 13.55 -12.47 -1.85
C LEU A 268 12.96 -13.16 -0.62
N MET A 269 12.94 -14.50 -0.59
CA MET A 269 12.38 -15.25 0.55
C MET A 269 13.26 -15.09 1.78
N GLN A 270 14.59 -15.13 1.62
CA GLN A 270 15.53 -14.89 2.70
C GLN A 270 15.32 -13.49 3.31
N LYS A 271 15.22 -12.45 2.48
CA LYS A 271 14.95 -11.10 2.97
C LYS A 271 13.55 -10.91 3.56
N PHE A 272 12.55 -11.65 3.09
CA PHE A 272 11.24 -11.68 3.74
C PHE A 272 11.36 -12.26 5.16
N GLN A 273 12.07 -13.38 5.31
CA GLN A 273 12.31 -14.01 6.62
C GLN A 273 13.14 -13.13 7.55
N ASP A 274 14.13 -12.42 7.01
CA ASP A 274 15.00 -11.51 7.75
C ASP A 274 14.35 -10.16 8.05
N ASN A 275 13.12 -9.90 7.56
CA ASN A 275 12.44 -8.61 7.61
C ASN A 275 13.26 -7.46 6.97
N THR A 276 13.98 -7.74 5.90
CA THR A 276 14.84 -6.79 5.16
C THR A 276 14.36 -6.51 3.73
N LEU A 277 13.15 -6.92 3.36
CA LEU A 277 12.59 -6.67 2.02
C LEU A 277 12.58 -5.19 1.62
N ASP A 278 12.37 -4.29 2.57
CA ASP A 278 12.35 -2.86 2.33
C ASP A 278 13.68 -2.35 1.73
N GLN A 279 14.80 -3.05 2.01
CA GLN A 279 16.12 -2.73 1.46
C GLN A 279 16.24 -3.07 -0.03
N MET A 280 15.45 -4.03 -0.52
CA MET A 280 15.44 -4.39 -1.94
C MET A 280 14.52 -3.50 -2.75
N GLY A 281 13.44 -3.01 -2.14
CA GLY A 281 12.40 -2.24 -2.81
C GLY A 281 12.84 -0.87 -3.32
N GLY A 282 14.09 -0.45 -3.11
CA GLY A 282 14.62 0.84 -3.55
C GLY A 282 13.98 2.04 -2.85
N GLN A 283 14.08 3.23 -3.44
CA GLN A 283 13.59 4.45 -2.80
C GLN A 283 12.06 4.50 -2.85
N ARG A 284 11.42 4.53 -1.68
CA ARG A 284 9.95 4.60 -1.58
C ARG A 284 9.35 5.77 -2.38
N SER A 285 10.01 6.93 -2.44
CA SER A 285 9.58 8.11 -3.20
C SER A 285 9.47 7.88 -4.71
N GLU A 286 10.16 6.88 -5.24
CA GLU A 286 10.13 6.50 -6.66
C GLU A 286 9.00 5.50 -6.99
N THR A 287 8.23 5.09 -5.98
CA THR A 287 7.13 4.14 -6.12
C THR A 287 5.80 4.86 -6.18
N PHE A 288 4.81 4.29 -6.88
CA PHE A 288 3.44 4.81 -6.87
C PHE A 288 2.88 4.96 -5.44
N ALA A 289 3.04 3.96 -4.58
CA ALA A 289 2.52 4.01 -3.21
C ALA A 289 3.20 5.09 -2.36
N GLY A 290 4.51 5.30 -2.54
CA GLY A 290 5.24 6.35 -1.83
C GLY A 290 4.87 7.75 -2.33
N ALA A 291 4.81 7.95 -3.65
CA ALA A 291 4.35 9.21 -4.23
C ALA A 291 2.91 9.54 -3.80
N LEU A 292 1.99 8.56 -3.81
CA LEU A 292 0.62 8.73 -3.34
C LEU A 292 0.57 9.03 -1.83
N SER A 293 1.42 8.39 -1.04
CA SER A 293 1.55 8.68 0.40
C SER A 293 1.97 10.13 0.65
N ASN A 294 2.89 10.64 -0.15
CA ASN A 294 3.36 12.02 -0.04
C ASN A 294 2.24 12.99 -0.44
N ASP A 295 1.54 12.75 -1.54
CA ASP A 295 0.45 13.63 -1.99
C ASP A 295 -0.73 13.65 -1.00
N LEU A 296 -1.10 12.49 -0.42
CA LEU A 296 -2.22 12.40 0.52
C LEU A 296 -1.95 12.99 1.90
N ASN A 297 -0.70 13.00 2.36
CA ASN A 297 -0.34 13.45 3.71
C ASN A 297 0.32 14.83 3.72
N ASN A 298 1.05 15.16 2.65
CA ASN A 298 1.74 16.42 2.47
C ASN A 298 1.38 17.05 1.11
N PRO A 299 0.09 17.28 0.81
CA PRO A 299 -0.31 17.92 -0.43
C PRO A 299 0.30 19.31 -0.54
N SER A 300 0.60 19.74 -1.77
CA SER A 300 1.09 21.10 -2.02
C SER A 300 0.14 22.16 -1.45
N TYR A 301 0.68 23.32 -1.10
CA TYR A 301 -0.14 24.42 -0.59
C TYR A 301 -1.23 24.86 -1.58
N LYS A 302 -0.99 24.79 -2.89
CA LYS A 302 -2.02 25.03 -3.90
C LYS A 302 -3.15 24.00 -3.80
N ALA A 303 -2.84 22.70 -3.70
CA ALA A 303 -3.87 21.67 -3.58
C ALA A 303 -4.71 21.84 -2.30
N ARG A 304 -4.06 22.18 -1.18
CA ARG A 304 -4.74 22.49 0.09
C ARG A 304 -5.59 23.76 0.00
N TYR A 305 -5.10 24.79 -0.70
CA TYR A 305 -5.87 26.00 -0.99
C TYR A 305 -7.11 25.68 -1.84
N ASP A 306 -6.96 24.93 -2.94
CA ASP A 306 -8.08 24.58 -3.82
C ASP A 306 -9.16 23.81 -3.05
N ALA A 307 -8.75 22.89 -2.15
CA ALA A 307 -9.66 22.11 -1.31
C ALA A 307 -10.39 22.94 -0.24
N ASN A 308 -9.76 24.00 0.28
CA ASN A 308 -10.29 24.85 1.35
C ASN A 308 -10.56 26.28 0.88
N LYS A 309 -10.76 26.49 -0.43
CA LYS A 309 -10.70 27.80 -1.08
C LYS A 309 -11.65 28.80 -0.43
N ALA A 310 -12.89 28.40 -0.21
CA ALA A 310 -13.92 29.26 0.36
C ALA A 310 -13.56 29.73 1.78
N GLU A 311 -13.02 28.83 2.62
CA GLU A 311 -12.65 29.13 4.00
C GLU A 311 -11.39 30.00 4.06
N VAL A 312 -10.37 29.67 3.25
CA VAL A 312 -9.13 30.45 3.16
C VAL A 312 -9.40 31.84 2.62
N ASP A 313 -10.23 31.98 1.57
CA ASP A 313 -10.58 33.28 1.00
C ASP A 313 -11.39 34.12 1.98
N LYS A 314 -12.30 33.50 2.75
CA LYS A 314 -13.04 34.16 3.83
C LYS A 314 -12.11 34.65 4.93
N LEU A 315 -11.18 33.82 5.40
CA LEU A 315 -10.20 34.18 6.43
C LEU A 315 -9.28 35.32 5.97
N MET A 316 -8.87 35.27 4.70
CA MET A 316 -8.00 36.28 4.08
C MET A 316 -8.76 37.52 3.61
N LYS A 317 -10.11 37.50 3.66
CA LYS A 317 -11.01 38.53 3.13
C LYS A 317 -10.79 38.88 1.65
N ARG A 318 -10.18 37.96 0.87
CA ARG A 318 -9.91 38.14 -0.56
C ARG A 318 -9.52 36.82 -1.25
N PRO A 319 -9.86 36.66 -2.54
CA PRO A 319 -9.39 35.52 -3.33
C PRO A 319 -7.87 35.57 -3.59
N LEU A 320 -7.32 34.46 -4.08
CA LEU A 320 -6.00 34.44 -4.71
C LEU A 320 -6.02 35.28 -6.00
N GLY A 321 -5.26 36.37 -6.03
CA GLY A 321 -5.16 37.24 -7.22
C GLY A 321 -4.42 36.56 -8.39
N ALA A 322 -4.59 37.08 -9.60
CA ALA A 322 -4.07 36.49 -10.84
C ALA A 322 -2.56 36.15 -10.79
N PHE A 323 -1.73 37.05 -10.27
CA PHE A 323 -0.28 36.79 -10.14
C PHE A 323 0.03 35.66 -9.14
N GLY A 324 -0.75 35.54 -8.07
CA GLY A 324 -0.64 34.43 -7.13
C GLY A 324 -1.09 33.10 -7.75
N GLN A 325 -2.12 33.13 -8.60
CA GLN A 325 -2.55 31.96 -9.36
C GLN A 325 -1.46 31.51 -10.35
N LEU A 326 -0.84 32.46 -11.06
CA LEU A 326 0.28 32.18 -11.98
C LEU A 326 1.48 31.58 -11.24
N LYS A 327 1.89 32.17 -10.12
CA LYS A 327 2.99 31.63 -9.29
C LYS A 327 2.68 30.23 -8.79
N ALA A 328 1.47 29.98 -8.32
CA ALA A 328 1.03 28.66 -7.88
C ALA A 328 0.93 27.64 -9.02
N ALA A 329 0.67 28.09 -10.25
CA ALA A 329 0.68 27.23 -11.44
C ALA A 329 2.10 26.78 -11.81
N ILE A 330 3.11 27.63 -11.61
CA ILE A 330 4.52 27.32 -11.86
C ILE A 330 5.11 26.48 -10.71
N ASP A 331 4.90 26.92 -9.47
CA ASP A 331 5.29 26.19 -8.26
C ASP A 331 4.07 26.11 -7.32
N PRO A 332 3.47 24.91 -7.16
CA PRO A 332 2.32 24.69 -6.29
C PRO A 332 2.53 25.07 -4.82
N ASN A 333 3.76 25.29 -4.37
CA ASN A 333 4.08 25.74 -3.01
C ASN A 333 4.40 27.24 -2.93
N ASN A 334 4.36 27.97 -4.04
CA ASN A 334 4.65 29.40 -4.13
C ASN A 334 3.44 30.28 -3.78
N LEU A 335 2.88 30.04 -2.59
CA LEU A 335 1.91 30.93 -1.96
C LEU A 335 2.59 31.82 -0.90
N THR A 336 2.03 33.02 -0.67
CA THR A 336 2.51 33.93 0.38
C THR A 336 2.44 33.29 1.76
N THR A 337 3.35 33.62 2.68
CA THR A 337 3.37 33.13 4.07
C THR A 337 2.03 33.28 4.79
N ALA A 338 1.37 34.44 4.65
CA ALA A 338 0.04 34.66 5.25
C ALA A 338 -1.02 33.68 4.73
N ARG A 339 -0.99 33.36 3.43
CA ARG A 339 -1.91 32.39 2.82
C ARG A 339 -1.60 30.97 3.28
N LYS A 340 -0.32 30.60 3.42
CA LYS A 340 0.10 29.30 3.97
C LYS A 340 -0.41 29.13 5.41
N ALA A 341 -0.23 30.14 6.26
CA ALA A 341 -0.76 30.14 7.62
C ALA A 341 -2.30 30.05 7.65
N ALA A 342 -3.00 30.76 6.75
CA ALA A 342 -4.45 30.64 6.63
C ALA A 342 -4.88 29.21 6.26
N ILE A 343 -4.19 28.57 5.31
CA ILE A 343 -4.41 27.17 4.95
C ILE A 343 -4.16 26.24 6.15
N ASP A 344 -3.06 26.43 6.87
CA ASP A 344 -2.72 25.61 8.04
C ASP A 344 -3.73 25.74 9.18
N SER A 345 -4.37 26.91 9.32
CA SER A 345 -5.39 27.13 10.35
C SER A 345 -6.72 26.43 10.08
N VAL A 346 -7.06 26.18 8.80
CA VAL A 346 -8.32 25.54 8.41
C VAL A 346 -8.16 24.05 8.11
N ASP A 347 -6.99 23.65 7.58
CA ASP A 347 -6.75 22.29 7.13
C ASP A 347 -6.00 21.46 8.16
N LYS A 348 -6.75 20.62 8.88
CA LYS A 348 -6.16 19.64 9.81
C LYS A 348 -5.28 18.61 9.07
N PRO A 349 -4.14 18.19 9.68
CA PRO A 349 -3.27 17.16 9.12
C PRO A 349 -4.00 15.88 8.74
N ARG A 350 -3.49 15.20 7.70
CA ARG A 350 -3.95 13.89 7.24
C ARG A 350 -2.94 12.83 7.70
N HIS A 351 -3.44 11.64 8.05
CA HIS A 351 -2.64 10.51 8.53
C HIS A 351 -3.03 9.24 7.76
N ASN A 352 -3.00 9.33 6.45
CA ASN A 352 -3.29 8.24 5.54
C ASN A 352 -2.09 7.29 5.45
N ARG A 353 -2.31 6.01 5.74
CA ARG A 353 -1.28 4.98 5.54
C ARG A 353 -1.43 4.39 4.14
N VAL A 354 -0.46 4.61 3.26
CA VAL A 354 -0.44 3.99 1.93
C VAL A 354 0.46 2.76 1.92
N VAL A 355 -0.07 1.65 1.45
CA VAL A 355 0.64 0.36 1.31
C VAL A 355 0.71 0.01 -0.18
N GLY A 356 1.91 -0.28 -0.67
CA GLY A 356 2.14 -0.79 -2.02
C GLY A 356 2.43 -2.29 -2.01
N TYR A 357 2.26 -2.93 -3.17
CA TYR A 357 2.56 -4.34 -3.38
C TYR A 357 3.94 -4.47 -4.02
N MET A 358 4.70 -5.47 -3.60
CA MET A 358 6.11 -5.63 -4.01
C MET A 358 6.31 -6.64 -5.14
N GLY A 359 5.24 -7.19 -5.69
CA GLY A 359 5.32 -8.22 -6.72
C GLY A 359 4.14 -8.15 -7.70
N PRO A 360 4.05 -9.10 -8.63
CA PRO A 360 2.89 -9.21 -9.49
C PRO A 360 1.65 -9.41 -8.61
N THR A 361 0.66 -8.54 -8.76
CA THR A 361 -0.69 -8.90 -8.32
C THR A 361 -1.14 -10.01 -9.26
N SER A 362 -1.52 -11.16 -8.73
CA SER A 362 -1.97 -12.31 -9.52
C SER A 362 -3.23 -11.97 -10.32
N GLN A 363 -3.03 -11.29 -11.44
CA GLN A 363 -4.01 -11.06 -12.48
C GLN A 363 -3.42 -11.71 -13.71
N GLY A 364 -3.85 -12.94 -14.00
CA GLY A 364 -3.45 -13.64 -15.21
C GLY A 364 -2.31 -14.65 -15.06
N VAL A 365 -2.33 -15.52 -14.04
CA VAL A 365 -1.96 -16.91 -14.33
C VAL A 365 -3.24 -17.63 -14.72
N GLU A 366 -3.74 -17.33 -15.93
CA GLU A 366 -4.52 -18.34 -16.63
C GLU A 366 -3.54 -19.47 -16.89
N THR A 367 -3.76 -20.62 -16.26
CA THR A 367 -3.15 -21.86 -16.72
C THR A 367 -3.70 -22.08 -18.13
N VAL A 368 -2.86 -21.86 -19.15
CA VAL A 368 -3.09 -22.42 -20.47
C VAL A 368 -3.05 -23.93 -20.28
N THR A 369 -4.23 -24.52 -20.04
CA THR A 369 -4.38 -25.96 -20.02
C THR A 369 -4.29 -26.38 -21.47
N LYS A 370 -3.08 -26.69 -21.94
CA LYS A 370 -2.95 -27.47 -23.17
C LYS A 370 -3.64 -28.79 -22.86
N ARG A 371 -4.78 -29.06 -23.51
CA ARG A 371 -5.39 -30.39 -23.50
C ARG A 371 -4.34 -31.37 -24.04
N THR A 372 -3.64 -32.06 -23.16
CA THR A 372 -2.87 -33.24 -23.52
C THR A 372 -3.81 -34.44 -23.47
N ASN A 373 -3.80 -35.21 -24.55
CA ASN A 373 -4.56 -36.43 -24.72
C ASN A 373 -4.32 -37.42 -23.55
N PRO A 374 -5.27 -38.31 -23.24
CA PRO A 374 -5.20 -39.19 -22.05
C PRO A 374 -4.17 -40.33 -22.11
N LEU A 375 -3.13 -40.26 -22.95
CA LEU A 375 -2.29 -41.42 -23.26
C LEU A 375 -0.78 -41.27 -23.05
N ASP A 376 -0.24 -40.10 -22.72
CA ASP A 376 1.20 -39.97 -22.47
C ASP A 376 1.54 -40.22 -20.99
N LYS A 377 1.88 -41.49 -20.70
CA LYS A 377 2.57 -41.90 -19.49
C LYS A 377 4.00 -41.34 -19.51
N GLY A 378 4.35 -40.58 -18.49
CA GLY A 378 5.75 -40.36 -18.11
C GLY A 378 6.35 -39.03 -18.55
N ALA A 379 5.90 -37.94 -17.93
CA ALA A 379 6.75 -36.76 -17.75
C ALA A 379 6.44 -36.16 -16.38
N GLN A 380 7.34 -36.36 -15.41
CA GLN A 380 7.32 -35.63 -14.16
C GLN A 380 7.56 -34.15 -14.48
N THR A 381 6.52 -33.33 -14.31
CA THR A 381 6.63 -31.88 -14.28
C THR A 381 6.68 -31.46 -12.81
N TRP A 382 7.64 -30.59 -12.50
CA TRP A 382 7.78 -29.97 -11.18
C TRP A 382 6.70 -28.91 -11.03
N ASP A 383 5.79 -29.17 -10.10
CA ASP A 383 4.73 -28.26 -9.70
C ASP A 383 5.33 -27.09 -8.91
N MET A 384 5.29 -25.87 -9.46
CA MET A 384 5.42 -24.65 -8.67
C MET A 384 4.02 -24.10 -8.38
N HIS A 385 3.36 -24.71 -7.39
CA HIS A 385 2.31 -24.04 -6.65
C HIS A 385 2.90 -22.83 -5.90
N GLN A 386 2.91 -21.66 -6.53
CA GLN A 386 2.86 -20.39 -5.80
C GLN A 386 1.42 -19.87 -5.75
N GLY A 387 0.53 -20.70 -5.22
CA GLY A 387 -0.41 -20.16 -4.26
C GLY A 387 0.39 -19.87 -3.00
N VAL A 388 0.69 -18.60 -2.71
CA VAL A 388 1.09 -18.23 -1.35
C VAL A 388 -0.14 -18.38 -0.47
N SER A 389 -0.44 -19.63 -0.12
CA SER A 389 -1.14 -19.96 1.09
C SER A 389 -0.27 -19.42 2.23
N LEU A 390 -0.58 -18.22 2.70
CA LEU A 390 -0.24 -17.79 4.06
C LEU A 390 -0.99 -18.71 5.04
N LYS A 391 -0.56 -19.98 5.14
CA LYS A 391 -0.72 -20.78 6.36
C LYS A 391 0.28 -20.24 7.39
N GLY A 392 0.09 -18.99 7.78
CA GLY A 392 0.64 -18.45 9.01
C GLY A 392 -0.16 -19.05 10.14
N GLN A 393 0.32 -20.17 10.67
CA GLN A 393 -0.09 -20.65 11.98
C GLN A 393 0.10 -19.51 12.98
N TYR A 394 -1.00 -19.00 13.55
CA TYR A 394 -0.93 -18.27 14.80
C TYR A 394 -0.54 -19.28 15.88
N VAL A 395 0.76 -19.47 16.10
CA VAL A 395 1.24 -20.00 17.38
C VAL A 395 1.36 -18.80 18.31
N LEU A 396 0.30 -18.56 19.09
CA LEU A 396 0.41 -17.85 20.37
C LEU A 396 1.39 -18.63 21.25
N ARG A 397 2.68 -18.27 21.23
CA ARG A 397 3.60 -18.65 22.32
C ARG A 397 3.29 -17.78 23.55
N SER A 398 2.20 -18.12 24.23
CA SER A 398 2.05 -17.81 25.65
C SER A 398 2.14 -19.12 26.42
N GLN A 399 3.35 -19.44 26.89
CA GLN A 399 3.57 -20.06 28.20
C GLN A 399 5.09 -20.21 28.41
N ALA A 400 5.56 -19.48 29.41
CA ALA A 400 6.87 -19.62 29.97
C ALA A 400 7.04 -21.04 30.52
N ALA A 401 8.02 -21.78 30.01
CA ALA A 401 8.52 -22.95 30.69
C ALA A 401 9.45 -22.47 31.81
N ASN A 402 8.90 -22.40 33.02
CA ASN A 402 9.70 -22.45 34.24
C ASN A 402 10.34 -23.84 34.32
N LYS A 403 11.65 -23.93 34.07
CA LYS A 403 12.49 -24.98 34.65
C LYS A 403 13.82 -24.35 35.05
N GLY A 404 14.01 -24.21 36.36
CA GLY A 404 15.29 -23.82 36.96
C GLY A 404 16.32 -24.95 36.83
N PRO A 405 17.61 -24.65 37.09
CA PRO A 405 18.68 -25.64 37.01
C PRO A 405 18.63 -26.60 38.20
N SER A 406 18.65 -27.90 37.91
CA SER A 406 18.85 -28.98 38.87
C SER A 406 20.34 -29.13 39.20
N VAL A 407 20.68 -29.05 40.48
CA VAL A 407 22.01 -29.32 41.06
C VAL A 407 22.20 -30.85 41.19
N PRO A 408 23.40 -31.41 40.90
CA PRO A 408 23.67 -32.83 41.09
C PRO A 408 24.35 -33.13 42.44
N GLY A 409 23.91 -34.21 43.09
CA GLY A 409 24.57 -34.88 44.22
C GLY A 409 23.53 -35.60 45.09
N LYS A 410 23.74 -36.78 45.66
CA LYS A 410 24.83 -37.77 45.70
C LYS A 410 24.15 -39.08 46.18
N LYS A 411 24.76 -40.23 45.89
CA LYS A 411 24.87 -41.29 46.90
C LYS A 411 26.28 -41.23 47.46
#